data_AF-A0A127P5L6-F1
#
_entry.id   AF-A0A127P5L6-F1
#
_cell.length_a   1.000
_cell.length_b   1.000
_cell.length_c   1.000
_cell.angle_alpha   90.00
_cell.angle_beta   90.00
_cell.angle_gamma   90.00
#
_symmetry.space_group_name_H-M   'P 1'
#
loop_
_entity.id
_entity.type
_entity.pdbx_description
1 polymer ?
#
loop_
_entity_poly.entity_id
_entity_poly.type
_entity_poly.pdbx_seq_one_letter_code
_entity_poly.pdbx_strand_id
1 'polypeptide(L)'
;MDDMDLREEHWQKLKPLLLGGDADPGATGRDNRLFLQAILWVVASRAKWSALPPEFGRWQTAYVRFMRWNQADIWRQLANCLSDDSELQRMLEAIVAFGDEYTRRASQRLTNKSNRDAYSSMLGKAARQKSCASIEENTIAGAGSNWVWLLNRR
;
A
#
# COMPACT_ATOMS: atom_id res chain seq x y z
N MET A 1 15.23 -13.50 21.95
CA MET A 1 14.57 -12.53 21.04
C MET A 1 15.67 -12.08 20.10
N ASP A 2 16.28 -13.03 19.37
CA ASP A 2 17.67 -12.89 18.86
C ASP A 2 17.82 -13.31 17.38
N ASP A 3 16.71 -13.58 16.68
CA ASP A 3 16.70 -14.17 15.33
C ASP A 3 16.79 -13.11 14.20
N MET A 4 16.92 -11.82 14.52
CA MET A 4 16.88 -10.72 13.54
C MET A 4 18.07 -9.76 13.65
N ASP A 5 19.19 -10.21 14.24
CA ASP A 5 20.39 -9.40 14.37
C ASP A 5 21.35 -9.61 13.18
N LEU A 6 21.80 -8.51 12.58
CA LEU A 6 22.69 -8.56 11.43
C LEU A 6 24.13 -8.85 11.87
N ARG A 7 24.49 -10.13 11.91
CA ARG A 7 25.85 -10.59 12.18
C ARG A 7 26.84 -10.11 11.12
N GLU A 8 28.11 -10.03 11.49
CA GLU A 8 29.18 -9.60 10.58
C GLU A 8 29.26 -10.48 9.33
N GLU A 9 29.10 -11.79 9.49
CA GLU A 9 29.08 -12.75 8.38
C GLU A 9 27.97 -12.47 7.35
N HIS A 10 26.76 -12.15 7.82
CA HIS A 10 25.64 -11.77 6.96
C HIS A 10 25.92 -10.45 6.25
N TRP A 11 26.51 -9.50 6.97
CA TRP A 11 26.89 -8.21 6.42
C TRP A 11 27.94 -8.34 5.31
N GLN A 12 28.96 -9.19 5.47
CA GLN A 12 29.99 -9.41 4.46
C GLN A 12 29.41 -9.99 3.16
N LYS A 13 28.38 -10.83 3.24
CA LYS A 13 27.67 -11.37 2.07
C LYS A 13 26.80 -10.31 1.37
N LEU A 14 26.16 -9.44 2.15
CA LEU A 14 25.29 -8.39 1.61
C LEU A 14 26.08 -7.23 1.01
N LYS A 15 27.17 -6.80 1.65
CA LYS A 15 27.99 -5.64 1.26
C LYS A 15 28.30 -5.56 -0.24
N PRO A 16 28.76 -6.63 -0.94
CA PRO A 16 29.07 -6.56 -2.37
C PRO A 16 27.83 -6.43 -3.28
N LEU A 17 26.64 -6.79 -2.80
CA LEU A 17 25.40 -6.76 -3.58
C LEU A 17 24.69 -5.40 -3.51
N LEU A 18 25.06 -4.55 -2.56
CA LEU A 18 24.42 -3.25 -2.37
C LEU A 18 25.09 -2.19 -3.25
N LEU A 19 24.31 -1.63 -4.20
CA LEU A 19 24.68 -0.43 -4.94
C LEU A 19 24.73 0.78 -3.98
N GLY A 20 25.80 1.57 -4.05
CA GLY A 20 26.06 2.70 -3.16
C GLY A 20 27.00 2.38 -2.00
N GLY A 21 28.01 1.55 -2.24
CA GLY A 21 29.10 1.32 -1.28
C GLY A 21 30.06 2.51 -1.22
N ASP A 22 31.05 2.47 -0.31
CA ASP A 22 32.08 3.53 -0.16
C ASP A 22 32.82 3.85 -1.47
N ALA A 23 32.80 2.93 -2.43
CA ALA A 23 33.42 3.05 -3.74
C ALA A 23 32.55 3.72 -4.82
N ASP A 24 31.25 3.93 -4.58
CA ASP A 24 30.34 4.49 -5.58
C ASP A 24 30.28 6.03 -5.52
N PRO A 25 30.56 6.75 -6.63
CA PRO A 25 30.50 8.20 -6.67
C PRO A 25 29.09 8.70 -6.35
N GLY A 26 28.94 9.47 -5.26
CA GLY A 26 27.67 10.06 -4.81
C GLY A 26 26.95 9.31 -3.69
N ALA A 27 27.51 8.20 -3.17
CA ALA A 27 26.95 7.40 -2.08
C ALA A 27 27.48 7.76 -0.67
N THR A 28 28.37 8.75 -0.57
CA THR A 28 29.25 9.09 0.58
C THR A 28 28.54 9.63 1.84
N GLY A 29 27.38 9.11 2.24
CA GLY A 29 26.60 9.77 3.31
C GLY A 29 25.90 8.90 4.34
N ARG A 30 25.71 7.59 4.13
CA ARG A 30 24.94 6.78 5.08
C ARG A 30 25.46 5.36 5.21
N ASP A 31 25.77 4.98 6.45
CA ASP A 31 26.13 3.62 6.86
C ASP A 31 25.05 2.62 6.43
N ASN A 32 25.31 1.90 5.34
CA ASN A 32 24.39 0.90 4.78
C ASN A 32 24.08 -0.21 5.80
N ARG A 33 25.05 -0.56 6.64
CA ARG A 33 24.88 -1.51 7.74
C ARG A 33 23.84 -1.03 8.76
N LEU A 34 23.97 0.21 9.21
CA LEU A 34 23.07 0.81 10.20
C LEU A 34 21.66 0.96 9.64
N PHE A 35 21.54 1.24 8.33
CA PHE A 35 20.26 1.24 7.63
C PHE A 35 19.59 -0.15 7.61
N LEU A 36 20.34 -1.22 7.31
CA LEU A 36 19.79 -2.58 7.34
C LEU A 36 19.39 -3.00 8.75
N GLN A 37 20.22 -2.70 9.76
CA GLN A 37 19.88 -2.96 11.17
C GLN A 37 18.60 -2.23 11.58
N ALA A 38 18.42 -0.98 11.15
CA ALA A 38 17.19 -0.23 11.40
C ALA A 38 15.96 -0.93 10.81
N ILE A 39 16.05 -1.44 9.58
CA ILE A 39 14.95 -2.17 8.94
C ILE A 39 14.64 -3.46 9.71
N LEU A 40 15.67 -4.23 10.05
CA LEU A 40 15.51 -5.49 10.78
C LEU A 40 14.84 -5.26 12.14
N TRP A 41 15.24 -4.20 12.86
CA TRP A 41 14.58 -3.81 14.10
C TRP A 41 13.09 -3.52 13.92
N VAL A 42 12.72 -2.80 12.84
CA VAL A 42 11.31 -2.47 12.54
C VAL A 42 10.51 -3.73 12.19
N VAL A 43 11.09 -4.62 11.39
CA VAL A 43 10.44 -5.88 10.98
C VAL A 43 10.27 -6.82 12.18
N ALA A 44 11.32 -6.95 13.00
CA ALA A 44 11.31 -7.77 14.21
C ALA A 44 10.28 -7.26 15.23
N SER A 45 10.29 -5.95 15.49
CA SER A 45 9.37 -5.32 16.45
C SER A 45 7.93 -5.21 15.91
N ARG A 46 7.73 -5.40 14.60
CA ARG A 46 6.49 -5.08 13.85
C ARG A 46 5.95 -3.68 14.18
N ALA A 47 6.85 -2.76 14.50
CA ALA A 47 6.52 -1.42 14.96
C ALA A 47 6.26 -0.49 13.77
N LYS A 48 5.66 0.67 14.05
CA LYS A 48 5.59 1.75 13.06
C LYS A 48 6.97 2.38 12.89
N TRP A 49 7.29 2.86 11.70
CA TRP A 49 8.53 3.60 11.44
C TRP A 49 8.77 4.79 12.38
N SER A 50 7.70 5.41 12.90
CA SER A 50 7.79 6.51 13.87
C SER A 50 8.34 6.11 15.24
N ALA A 51 8.37 4.81 15.55
CA ALA A 51 8.91 4.27 16.81
C ALA A 51 10.39 3.87 16.69
N LEU A 52 11.01 4.08 15.52
CA LEU A 52 12.42 3.76 15.30
C LEU A 52 13.29 4.54 16.30
N PRO A 53 14.20 3.88 17.03
CA PRO A 53 15.12 4.53 17.93
C PRO A 53 16.00 5.56 17.20
N PRO A 54 16.34 6.69 17.84
CA PRO A 54 17.12 7.77 17.22
C PRO A 54 18.57 7.37 16.90
N GLU A 55 19.08 6.28 17.48
CA GLU A 55 20.41 5.72 17.18
C GLU A 55 20.56 5.28 15.72
N PHE A 56 19.45 4.92 15.07
CA PHE A 56 19.40 4.58 13.64
C PHE A 56 19.28 5.82 12.73
N GLY A 57 19.22 7.01 13.32
CA GLY A 57 19.04 8.28 12.63
C GLY A 57 17.56 8.62 12.37
N ARG A 58 17.34 9.52 11.40
CA ARG A 58 15.99 10.03 11.09
C ARG A 58 15.13 8.98 10.41
N TRP A 59 14.06 8.56 11.08
CA TRP A 59 13.13 7.55 10.58
C TRP A 59 12.53 7.90 9.21
N GLN A 60 12.28 9.17 8.89
CA GLN A 60 11.74 9.58 7.59
C GLN A 60 12.71 9.21 6.46
N THR A 61 14.00 9.43 6.67
CA THR A 61 15.02 9.14 5.65
C THR A 61 15.23 7.65 5.44
N ALA A 62 15.19 6.86 6.52
CA ALA A 62 15.20 5.41 6.43
C ALA A 62 13.96 4.89 5.70
N TYR A 63 12.77 5.37 6.06
CA TYR A 63 11.52 4.98 5.41
C TYR A 63 11.50 5.28 3.91
N VAL A 64 11.90 6.49 3.49
CA VAL A 64 11.93 6.86 2.07
C VAL A 64 12.90 5.97 1.30
N ARG A 65 14.08 5.70 1.87
CA ARG A 65 15.07 4.80 1.25
C ARG A 65 14.52 3.38 1.13
N PHE A 66 13.92 2.86 2.19
CA PHE A 66 13.27 1.55 2.20
C PHE A 66 12.19 1.44 1.11
N MET A 67 11.31 2.43 1.00
CA MET A 67 10.25 2.43 -0.01
C MET A 67 10.80 2.46 -1.44
N ARG A 68 11.87 3.22 -1.70
CA ARG A 68 12.54 3.22 -3.00
C ARG A 68 13.09 1.84 -3.36
N TRP A 69 13.72 1.16 -2.39
CA TRP A 69 14.24 -0.19 -2.61
C TRP A 69 13.14 -1.22 -2.80
N ASN A 70 12.03 -1.07 -2.07
CA ASN A 70 10.86 -1.93 -2.22
C ASN A 70 10.20 -1.78 -3.58
N GLN A 71 10.07 -0.54 -4.08
CA GLN A 71 9.50 -0.26 -5.40
C GLN A 71 10.42 -0.71 -6.55
N ALA A 72 11.73 -0.72 -6.33
CA ALA A 72 12.72 -1.22 -7.28
C ALA A 72 12.91 -2.75 -7.20
N ASP A 73 12.12 -3.46 -6.39
CA ASP A 73 12.21 -4.90 -6.14
C ASP A 73 13.60 -5.40 -5.69
N ILE A 74 14.42 -4.50 -5.11
CA ILE A 74 15.79 -4.82 -4.66
C ILE A 74 15.75 -5.89 -3.56
N TRP A 75 14.80 -5.81 -2.62
CA TRP A 75 14.68 -6.80 -1.54
C TRP A 75 14.40 -8.22 -2.06
N ARG A 76 13.57 -8.32 -3.11
CA ARG A 76 13.24 -9.61 -3.74
C ARG A 76 14.46 -10.17 -4.48
N GLN A 77 15.21 -9.30 -5.16
CA GLN A 77 16.44 -9.69 -5.84
C GLN A 77 17.49 -10.18 -4.83
N LEU A 78 17.69 -9.46 -3.72
CA LEU A 78 18.62 -9.87 -2.67
C LEU A 78 18.23 -11.22 -2.05
N ALA A 79 16.94 -11.44 -1.76
CA ALA A 79 16.47 -12.72 -1.23
C ALA A 79 16.74 -13.89 -2.19
N ASN A 80 16.53 -13.67 -3.50
CA ASN A 80 16.78 -14.69 -4.53
C ASN A 80 18.28 -14.96 -4.74
N CYS A 81 19.12 -13.94 -4.65
CA CYS A 81 20.57 -14.09 -4.83
C CYS A 81 21.26 -14.77 -3.65
N LEU A 82 20.67 -14.72 -2.45
CA LEU A 82 21.27 -15.21 -1.20
C LEU A 82 20.63 -16.52 -0.71
N SER A 83 20.11 -17.35 -1.63
CA SER A 83 19.49 -18.64 -1.31
C SER A 83 20.41 -19.64 -0.62
N ASP A 84 21.72 -19.40 -0.64
CA ASP A 84 22.73 -20.26 -0.02
C ASP A 84 22.76 -20.12 1.52
N ASP A 85 22.20 -19.04 2.07
CA ASP A 85 22.15 -18.77 3.51
C ASP A 85 20.70 -18.70 3.98
N SER A 86 20.23 -19.77 4.61
CA SER A 86 18.83 -19.91 5.00
C SER A 86 18.38 -18.89 6.05
N GLU A 87 19.26 -18.43 6.93
CA GLU A 87 18.91 -17.43 7.94
C GLU A 87 18.80 -16.05 7.31
N LEU A 88 19.82 -15.67 6.53
CA LEU A 88 19.82 -14.39 5.83
C LEU A 88 18.66 -14.29 4.84
N GLN A 89 18.37 -15.37 4.11
CA GLN A 89 17.23 -15.45 3.22
C GLN A 89 15.92 -15.22 3.97
N ARG A 90 15.70 -15.90 5.11
CA ARG A 90 14.50 -15.68 5.93
C ARG A 90 14.35 -14.24 6.40
N MET A 91 15.45 -13.59 6.80
CA MET A 91 15.43 -12.18 7.21
C MET A 91 15.00 -11.28 6.03
N LEU A 92 15.53 -11.52 4.83
CA LEU A 92 15.19 -10.77 3.63
C LEU A 92 13.74 -11.02 3.18
N GLU A 93 13.26 -12.26 3.24
CA GLU A 93 11.86 -12.61 2.96
C GLU A 93 10.90 -11.92 3.95
N ALA A 94 11.27 -11.83 5.23
CA ALA A 94 10.50 -11.08 6.22
C ALA A 94 10.43 -9.58 5.89
N ILE A 95 11.52 -9.00 5.36
CA ILE A 95 11.55 -7.62 4.87
C ILE A 95 10.63 -7.44 3.66
N VAL A 96 10.66 -8.37 2.69
CA VAL A 96 9.77 -8.35 1.51
C VAL A 96 8.30 -8.41 1.95
N ALA A 97 7.95 -9.35 2.82
CA ALA A 97 6.59 -9.50 3.33
C ALA A 97 6.11 -8.23 4.07
N PHE A 98 7.01 -7.60 4.84
CA PHE A 98 6.73 -6.33 5.50
C PHE A 98 6.49 -5.20 4.49
N GLY A 99 7.32 -5.09 3.44
CA GLY A 99 7.15 -4.11 2.37
C GLY A 99 5.85 -4.29 1.57
N ASP A 100 5.46 -5.53 1.33
CA ASP A 100 4.22 -5.88 0.64
C ASP A 100 2.98 -5.47 1.44
N GLU A 101 3.00 -5.63 2.77
CA GLU A 101 1.91 -5.14 3.63
C GLU A 101 1.76 -3.61 3.54
N TYR A 102 2.87 -2.86 3.45
CA TYR A 102 2.82 -1.41 3.25
C TYR A 102 2.21 -1.04 1.89
N THR A 103 2.62 -1.75 0.84
CA THR A 103 2.13 -1.52 -0.53
C THR A 103 0.65 -1.89 -0.64
N ARG A 104 0.23 -3.01 -0.05
CA ARG A 104 -1.16 -3.47 0.00
C ARG A 104 -2.09 -2.42 0.61
N ARG A 105 -1.68 -1.77 1.70
CA ARG A 105 -2.47 -0.69 2.32
C ARG A 105 -2.60 0.53 1.41
N ALA A 106 -1.56 0.87 0.67
CA ALA A 106 -1.61 1.97 -0.30
C ALA A 106 -2.56 1.63 -1.46
N SER A 107 -2.45 0.42 -2.02
CA SER A 107 -3.32 -0.08 -3.08
C SER A 107 -4.79 -0.17 -2.63
N GLN A 108 -5.05 -0.64 -1.40
CA GLN A 108 -6.41 -0.72 -0.84
C GLN A 108 -7.07 0.65 -0.71
N ARG A 109 -6.30 1.72 -0.42
CA ARG A 109 -6.86 3.08 -0.35
C ARG A 109 -7.31 3.57 -1.72
N LEU A 110 -6.54 3.25 -2.77
CA LEU A 110 -6.90 3.60 -4.14
C LEU A 110 -8.15 2.83 -4.59
N THR A 111 -8.22 1.53 -4.31
CA THR A 111 -9.42 0.72 -4.63
C THR A 111 -10.65 1.19 -3.85
N ASN A 112 -10.52 1.45 -2.55
CA ASN A 112 -11.63 1.96 -1.74
C ASN A 112 -12.12 3.33 -2.23
N LYS A 113 -11.21 4.22 -2.66
CA LYS A 113 -11.58 5.51 -3.26
C LYS A 113 -12.34 5.29 -4.57
N SER A 114 -11.82 4.46 -5.46
CA SER A 114 -12.50 4.10 -6.71
C SER A 114 -13.89 3.52 -6.47
N ASN A 115 -14.02 2.59 -5.52
CA ASN A 115 -15.29 1.97 -5.17
C ASN A 115 -16.28 2.98 -4.58
N ARG A 116 -15.81 3.90 -3.72
CA ARG A 116 -16.61 4.98 -3.15
C ARG A 116 -17.11 5.93 -4.24
N ASP A 117 -16.23 6.32 -5.16
CA ASP A 117 -16.56 7.23 -6.26
C ASP A 117 -17.55 6.56 -7.24
N ALA A 118 -17.38 5.26 -7.51
CA ALA A 118 -18.32 4.45 -8.29
C ALA A 118 -19.70 4.36 -7.62
N TYR A 119 -19.75 4.07 -6.31
CA TYR A 119 -20.99 3.99 -5.54
C TYR A 119 -21.72 5.35 -5.49
N SER A 120 -20.98 6.44 -5.27
CA SER A 120 -21.52 7.81 -5.29
C SER A 120 -22.11 8.18 -6.67
N SER A 121 -21.42 7.84 -7.76
CA SER A 121 -21.92 8.03 -9.12
C SER A 121 -23.19 7.20 -9.41
N MET A 122 -23.26 5.95 -8.94
CA MET A 122 -24.47 5.13 -9.08
C MET A 122 -25.67 5.75 -8.36
N LEU A 123 -25.50 6.23 -7.12
CA LEU A 123 -26.55 6.92 -6.38
C LEU A 123 -26.98 8.22 -7.07
N GLY A 124 -26.03 9.00 -7.60
CA GLY A 124 -26.34 10.21 -8.37
C GLY A 124 -27.14 9.93 -9.64
N LYS A 125 -26.82 8.85 -10.36
CA LYS A 125 -27.59 8.38 -11.54
C LYS A 125 -28.99 7.90 -11.15
N ALA A 126 -29.12 7.15 -10.06
CA ALA A 126 -30.42 6.68 -9.55
C ALA A 126 -31.33 7.85 -9.10
N ALA A 127 -30.76 8.88 -8.48
CA ALA A 127 -31.50 10.10 -8.12
C ALA A 127 -31.96 10.87 -9.38
N ARG A 128 -31.13 10.97 -10.42
CA ARG A 128 -31.50 11.55 -11.72
C ARG A 128 -32.60 10.76 -12.42
N GLN A 129 -32.55 9.43 -12.36
CA GLN A 129 -33.56 8.58 -12.96
C GLN A 129 -34.92 8.69 -12.27
N LYS A 130 -34.95 8.79 -10.94
CA LYS A 130 -36.19 9.11 -10.19
C LYS A 130 -36.75 10.48 -10.56
N SER A 131 -35.90 11.50 -10.71
CA SER A 131 -36.33 12.83 -11.15
C SER A 131 -36.87 12.86 -12.58
N CYS A 132 -36.37 12.00 -13.47
CA CYS A 132 -36.86 11.87 -14.85
C CYS A 132 -38.20 11.12 -14.90
N ALA A 133 -38.33 10.03 -14.12
CA ALA A 133 -39.57 9.27 -14.02
C ALA A 133 -40.74 10.09 -13.43
N SER A 134 -40.46 11.00 -12.48
CA SER A 134 -41.48 11.90 -11.93
C SER A 134 -41.91 13.04 -12.88
N ILE A 135 -41.15 13.34 -13.94
CA ILE A 135 -41.54 14.37 -14.94
C ILE A 135 -42.50 13.78 -16.00
N GLU A 136 -42.44 12.47 -16.26
CA GLU A 136 -43.35 11.81 -17.21
C GLU A 136 -44.76 11.57 -16.62
N GLU A 137 -44.89 11.37 -15.31
CA GLU A 137 -46.20 11.18 -14.66
C GLU A 137 -47.05 12.47 -14.57
N ASN A 138 -46.40 13.64 -14.46
CA ASN A 138 -47.11 14.93 -14.36
C ASN A 138 -47.46 15.55 -15.73
N THR A 139 -47.03 14.94 -16.85
CA THR A 139 -47.36 15.42 -18.20
C THR A 139 -48.62 14.73 -18.77
N ILE A 140 -49.07 13.60 -18.18
CA ILE A 140 -50.30 12.90 -18.62
C ILE A 140 -51.57 13.44 -17.92
N ALA A 141 -51.44 14.28 -16.88
CA ALA A 141 -52.58 14.88 -16.17
C ALA A 141 -53.14 16.17 -16.81
N GLY A 142 -52.81 16.46 -18.08
CA GLY A 142 -53.26 17.67 -18.79
C GLY A 142 -54.24 17.43 -19.94
N ALA A 143 -54.48 16.20 -20.39
CA ALA A 143 -55.32 15.94 -21.56
C ALA A 143 -56.13 14.65 -21.45
N GLY A 144 -57.32 14.79 -20.84
CA GLY A 144 -58.52 14.06 -21.28
C GLY A 144 -58.79 12.69 -20.67
N SER A 145 -60.04 12.54 -20.23
CA SER A 145 -60.82 11.29 -20.22
C SER A 145 -60.94 10.55 -18.88
N ASN A 146 -61.67 11.23 -17.99
CA ASN A 146 -62.55 10.67 -16.96
C ASN A 146 -63.64 9.78 -17.59
N TRP A 147 -63.56 8.44 -17.43
CA TRP A 147 -64.68 7.52 -17.77
C TRP A 147 -64.92 6.37 -16.77
N VAL A 148 -64.07 6.18 -15.75
CA VAL A 148 -64.11 4.94 -14.92
C VAL A 148 -65.05 5.03 -13.69
N TRP A 149 -65.64 6.18 -13.38
CA TRP A 149 -66.55 6.32 -12.22
C TRP A 149 -68.06 6.10 -12.52
N LEU A 150 -68.44 5.73 -13.75
CA LEU A 150 -69.86 5.69 -14.17
C LEU A 150 -70.50 4.29 -14.27
N LEU A 151 -69.90 3.26 -13.66
CA LEU A 151 -70.39 1.87 -13.76
C LEU A 151 -70.61 1.16 -12.42
N ASN A 152 -70.98 1.88 -11.35
CA ASN A 152 -71.52 1.21 -10.15
C ASN A 152 -72.48 2.09 -9.33
N ARG A 153 -73.61 2.46 -9.92
CA ARG A 153 -74.75 2.99 -9.16
C ARG A 153 -76.07 2.50 -9.74
N ARG A 154 -76.41 1.24 -9.49
CA ARG A 154 -77.79 0.83 -9.23
C ARG A 154 -77.83 -0.48 -8.45
#